data_AF-A0A846CFS0-F1
#
_entry.id   AF-A0A846CFS0-F1
#
_cell.length_a   1.000
_cell.length_b   1.000
_cell.length_c   1.000
_cell.angle_alpha   90.00
_cell.angle_beta   90.00
_cell.angle_gamma   90.00
#
_symmetry.space_group_name_H-M   'P 1'
#
loop_
_entity.id
_entity.type
_entity.pdbx_description
1 polymer ?
#
loop_
_entity_poly.entity_id
_entity_poly.type
_entity_poly.pdbx_seq_one_letter_code
_entity_poly.pdbx_strand_id
1 'polypeptide(L)'
;MAAGTPVVATRSGAVVETVQDGKTGFLVDKNNAPALAEAILKLLENDEIRESMGRAGRKRAFEYFTWEQAADQTLQLYETLCN
;
A
#
# COMPACT_ATOMS: atom_id res chain seq x y z
N MET A 1 4.56 3.48 -1.67
CA MET A 1 4.57 2.16 -2.35
C MET A 1 5.75 2.10 -3.30
N ALA A 2 5.69 1.58 -4.54
CA ALA A 2 6.90 1.29 -5.32
C ALA A 2 7.87 2.48 -5.47
N ALA A 3 7.36 3.69 -5.68
CA ALA A 3 8.15 4.92 -5.77
C ALA A 3 8.72 5.43 -4.43
N GLY A 4 8.43 4.77 -3.31
CA GLY A 4 8.86 5.22 -1.98
C GLY A 4 7.97 6.28 -1.33
N THR A 5 6.86 6.70 -1.96
CA THR A 5 5.92 7.68 -1.37
C THR A 5 4.90 6.99 -0.46
N PRO A 6 4.69 7.44 0.80
CA PRO A 6 3.60 6.94 1.63
C PRO A 6 2.23 7.26 1.02
N VAL A 7 1.25 6.40 1.27
CA VAL A 7 -0.09 6.52 0.68
C VAL A 7 -1.06 7.11 1.70
N VAL A 8 -1.90 8.05 1.27
CA VAL A 8 -3.12 8.42 2.01
C VAL A 8 -4.30 8.16 1.09
N ALA A 9 -5.21 7.29 1.50
CA ALA A 9 -6.32 6.86 0.66
C ALA A 9 -7.56 6.53 1.49
N THR A 10 -8.71 6.40 0.83
CA THR A 10 -9.94 5.99 1.50
C THR A 10 -9.99 4.47 1.68
N ARG A 11 -10.63 3.99 2.75
CA ARG A 11 -10.94 2.57 2.99
C ARG A 11 -11.94 2.08 1.93
N SER A 12 -11.43 1.62 0.79
CA SER A 12 -12.28 1.18 -0.31
C SER A 12 -11.61 0.18 -1.25
N GLY A 13 -12.36 -0.83 -1.69
CA GLY A 13 -11.91 -1.82 -2.67
C GLY A 13 -10.57 -2.47 -2.30
N ALA A 14 -9.72 -2.70 -3.29
CA ALA A 14 -8.41 -3.33 -3.13
C ALA A 14 -7.38 -2.48 -2.36
N VAL A 15 -7.70 -1.21 -2.05
CA VAL A 15 -6.76 -0.32 -1.33
C VAL A 15 -6.50 -0.81 0.09
N VAL A 16 -7.51 -1.38 0.76
CA VAL A 16 -7.36 -1.91 2.13
C VAL A 16 -6.46 -3.16 2.19
N GLU A 17 -6.32 -3.87 1.08
CA GLU A 17 -5.43 -5.03 0.94
C GLU A 17 -3.99 -4.58 0.62
N THR A 18 -3.87 -3.49 -0.13
CA THR A 18 -2.58 -2.98 -0.59
C THR A 18 -1.87 -2.17 0.50
N VAL A 19 -2.59 -1.28 1.19
CA VAL A 19 -2.04 -0.36 2.19
C VAL A 19 -2.24 -0.92 3.59
N GLN A 20 -1.14 -1.07 4.34
CA GLN A 20 -1.19 -1.34 5.76
C GLN A 20 -1.29 -0.03 6.54
N ASP A 21 -2.48 0.23 7.08
CA ASP A 21 -2.79 1.44 7.84
C ASP A 21 -1.82 1.66 9.01
N GLY A 22 -1.32 2.89 9.14
CA GLY A 22 -0.31 3.28 10.12
C GLY A 22 1.11 2.74 9.84
N LYS A 23 1.32 1.91 8.81
CA LYS A 23 2.63 1.29 8.49
C LYS A 23 3.18 1.70 7.14
N THR A 24 2.38 1.60 6.08
CA THR A 24 2.79 1.96 4.71
C THR A 24 2.06 3.20 4.20
N GLY A 25 1.22 3.80 5.05
CA GLY A 25 0.32 4.89 4.72
C GLY A 25 -0.81 5.00 5.74
N PHE A 26 -1.78 5.87 5.45
CA PHE A 26 -3.00 6.05 6.24
C PHE A 26 -4.25 5.74 5.41
N LEU A 27 -5.21 5.10 6.07
CA LEU A 27 -6.54 4.85 5.51
C LEU A 27 -7.59 5.66 6.26
N VAL A 28 -8.37 6.44 5.52
CA VAL A 28 -9.45 7.28 6.07
C VAL A 28 -10.81 6.82 5.57
N ASP A 29 -11.88 7.17 6.28
CA ASP A 29 -13.24 6.86 5.84
C ASP A 29 -13.64 7.69 4.62
N LYS A 30 -14.54 7.13 3.80
CA LYS A 30 -15.10 7.85 2.64
C LYS A 30 -15.80 9.13 3.10
N ASN A 31 -15.70 10.19 2.29
CA ASN A 31 -16.31 11.49 2.52
C ASN A 31 -15.87 12.19 3.83
N ASN A 32 -14.77 11.75 4.46
CA ASN A 32 -14.19 12.41 5.62
C ASN A 32 -13.01 13.30 5.23
N ALA A 33 -13.33 14.49 4.68
CA ALA A 33 -12.31 15.46 4.27
C ALA A 33 -11.39 15.94 5.42
N PRO A 34 -11.90 16.18 6.65
CA PRO A 34 -11.04 16.53 7.78
C PRO A 34 -9.99 15.46 8.09
N ALA A 35 -10.37 14.18 8.15
CA ALA A 35 -9.42 13.10 8.41
C ALA A 35 -8.38 12.94 7.29
N LEU A 36 -8.79 13.16 6.03
CA LEU A 36 -7.87 13.16 4.89
C LEU A 36 -6.82 14.26 5.03
N ALA A 37 -7.26 15.48 5.36
CA ALA A 37 -6.36 16.62 5.55
C ALA A 37 -5.39 16.39 6.72
N GLU A 38 -5.87 15.89 7.85
CA GLU A 38 -5.05 15.56 9.02
C GLU A 38 -3.97 14.53 8.67
N ALA A 39 -4.32 13.46 7.95
CA ALA A 39 -3.37 12.43 7.55
C ALA A 39 -2.28 12.96 6.59
N ILE A 40 -2.65 13.87 5.68
CA ILE A 40 -1.69 14.52 4.77
C ILE A 40 -0.76 15.44 5.56
N LEU A 41 -1.31 16.31 6.41
CA LEU A 41 -0.52 17.25 7.23
C LEU A 41 0.46 16.50 8.13
N LYS A 42 0.01 15.42 8.77
CA LYS A 42 0.87 14.57 9.60
C LYS A 42 2.11 14.05 8.86
N LEU A 43 2.00 13.72 7.57
CA LEU A 43 3.14 13.27 6.77
C LEU A 43 4.01 14.46 6.29
N LEU A 44 3.42 15.62 6.05
CA LEU A 44 4.17 16.82 5.66
C LEU A 44 4.97 17.41 6.83
N GLU A 45 4.43 17.33 8.05
CA GLU A 45 5.03 17.90 9.26
C GLU A 45 5.98 16.93 9.98
N ASN A 46 5.97 15.64 9.63
CA ASN A 46 6.83 14.63 10.25
C ASN A 46 7.61 13.81 9.21
N ASP A 47 8.85 14.24 8.97
CA ASP A 47 9.77 13.61 8.03
C ASP A 47 10.08 12.15 8.37
N GLU A 48 10.28 11.84 9.66
CA GLU A 48 10.61 10.48 10.11
C GLU A 48 9.49 9.49 9.78
N ILE A 49 8.24 9.85 10.10
CA ILE A 49 7.07 9.04 9.77
C ILE A 49 6.94 8.91 8.25
N ARG A 50 7.05 10.03 7.52
CA ARG A 50 6.91 10.05 6.07
C ARG A 50 7.90 9.11 5.39
N GLU A 51 9.16 9.18 5.76
CA GLU A 51 10.20 8.34 5.21
C GLU A 51 10.06 6.87 5.62
N SER A 52 9.76 6.62 6.90
CA SER A 52 9.56 5.27 7.42
C SER A 52 8.44 4.54 6.67
N MET A 53 7.29 5.20 6.53
CA MET A 53 6.14 4.67 5.78
C MET A 53 6.46 4.51 4.28
N GLY A 54 7.21 5.46 3.71
CA GLY A 54 7.67 5.38 2.33
C GLY A 54 8.52 4.14 2.04
N ARG A 55 9.53 3.89 2.89
CA ARG A 55 10.39 2.70 2.84
C ARG A 55 9.58 1.41 3.03
N ALA A 56 8.71 1.37 4.04
CA ALA A 56 7.86 0.21 4.31
C ALA A 56 6.92 -0.09 3.13
N GLY A 57 6.29 0.94 2.57
CA GLY A 57 5.43 0.81 1.40
C GLY A 57 6.19 0.36 0.15
N ARG A 58 7.43 0.80 -0.05
CA ARG A 58 8.28 0.32 -1.16
C ARG A 58 8.63 -1.14 -0.99
N LYS A 59 9.09 -1.54 0.20
CA LYS A 59 9.39 -2.95 0.51
C LYS A 59 8.19 -3.84 0.21
N ARG A 60 7.01 -3.48 0.72
CA ARG A 60 5.76 -4.23 0.48
C ARG A 60 5.43 -4.37 -1.02
N ALA A 61 5.63 -3.32 -1.80
CA ALA A 61 5.35 -3.38 -3.24
C ALA A 61 6.23 -4.41 -3.96
N PHE A 62 7.51 -4.46 -3.65
CA PHE A 62 8.43 -5.45 -4.22
C PHE A 62 8.26 -6.86 -3.64
N GLU A 63 7.71 -6.98 -2.43
CA GLU A 63 7.50 -8.26 -1.76
C GLU A 63 6.20 -8.96 -2.16
N TYR A 64 5.19 -8.24 -2.66
CA TYR A 64 3.87 -8.84 -2.93
C TYR A 64 3.25 -8.48 -4.29
N PHE A 65 3.66 -7.37 -4.91
CA PHE A 65 2.92 -6.77 -6.03
C PHE A 65 3.78 -6.62 -7.29
N THR A 66 4.74 -7.52 -7.48
CA THR A 66 5.57 -7.57 -8.69
C THR A 66 4.90 -8.41 -9.78
N TRP A 67 5.22 -8.09 -11.04
CA TRP A 67 4.76 -8.89 -12.18
C TRP A 67 5.27 -10.33 -12.14
N GLU A 68 6.51 -10.53 -11.67
CA GLU A 68 7.12 -11.86 -11.54
C GLU A 68 6.33 -12.73 -10.57
N GLN A 69 6.00 -12.22 -9.38
CA GLN A 69 5.15 -12.95 -8.43
C GLN A 69 3.75 -13.24 -8.96
N ALA A 70 3.14 -12.30 -9.67
CA ALA A 70 1.83 -12.50 -10.27
C ALA A 70 1.87 -13.61 -11.36
N ALA A 71 2.93 -13.64 -12.16
CA ALA A 71 3.14 -14.66 -13.18
C ALA A 71 3.38 -16.03 -12.54
N ASP A 72 4.26 -16.11 -11.54
CA ASP A 72 4.59 -17.35 -10.83
C ASP A 72 3.35 -17.98 -10.17
N GLN A 73 2.56 -17.17 -9.45
CA GLN A 73 1.32 -17.65 -8.81
C GLN A 73 0.31 -18.17 -9.83
N THR A 74 0.20 -17.48 -10.98
CA THR A 74 -0.70 -17.90 -12.06
C THR A 74 -0.23 -19.21 -12.71
N LEU A 75 1.06 -19.32 -12.99
CA LEU A 75 1.65 -20.52 -13.57
C LEU A 75 1.50 -21.74 -12.63
N GLN A 76 1.79 -21.56 -11.34
CA GLN A 76 1.59 -22.61 -10.32
C GLN A 76 0.15 -23.11 -10.32
N LEU A 77 -0.84 -22.22 -10.43
CA LEU A 77 -2.23 -22.64 -10.53
C LEU A 77 -2.49 -23.45 -11.81
N TYR A 78 -1.98 -23.02 -12.96
CA TYR A 78 -2.13 -23.78 -14.21
C TYR A 78 -1.50 -25.18 -14.12
N GLU A 79 -0.31 -25.30 -13.54
CA GLU A 79 0.36 -26.59 -13.32
C GLU A 79 -0.46 -27.54 -12.43
N THR A 80 -1.21 -27.01 -11.46
CA THR A 80 -2.09 -27.84 -10.60
C THR A 80 -3.36 -28.32 -11.30
N LEU A 81 -3.79 -27.65 -12.37
CA LEU A 81 -5.02 -27.97 -13.11
C LEU A 81 -4.76 -28.80 -14.37
N CYS A 82 -3.55 -28.71 -14.93
CA CYS A 82 -3.15 -29.44 -16.12
C CYS A 82 -2.45 -30.79 -15.84
N ASN A 83 -2.17 -31.09 -14.57
CA ASN A 83 -1.73 -32.41 -14.09
C ASN A 83 -2.91 -33.21 -13.53
#